data_AF-A0A2C5XXV5-F1
#
_entry.id   AF-A0A2C5XXV5-F1
#
_cell.length_a   1.000
_cell.length_b   1.000
_cell.length_c   1.000
_cell.angle_alpha   90.00
_cell.angle_beta   90.00
_cell.angle_gamma   90.00
#
_symmetry.space_group_name_H-M   'P 1'
#
loop_
_entity.id
_entity.type
_entity.pdbx_description
1 polymer ?
#
loop_
_entity_poly.entity_id
_entity_poly.type
_entity_poly.pdbx_seq_one_letter_code
_entity_poly.pdbx_strand_id
1 'polypeptide(L)'
;MASSSPSSSRLSQKTLLQLADERRRFAQLQRPPQASPSRADRILDALVWTATLAMLHFTFDLLVQHQYATDISWPLVCLRAARAWMVFFLLFYALHPYSSHDAPLPLPSLPPRWHHSLRQAIFFGLGLVAACRLVFVSNTAGYLATMKQTPPLACLCIWAVIELALPLAMLCLALVALYIHLGDYHIK
;
A
#
# COMPACT_ATOMS: atom_id res chain seq x y z
N MET A 1 -18.80 33.40 -54.13
CA MET A 1 -19.58 32.84 -53.01
C MET A 1 -20.21 31.54 -53.49
N ALA A 2 -19.56 30.39 -53.27
CA ALA A 2 -20.07 29.08 -53.65
C ALA A 2 -20.24 28.25 -52.37
N SER A 3 -21.48 27.82 -52.13
CA SER A 3 -21.93 27.06 -50.97
C SER A 3 -21.24 25.70 -50.90
N SER A 4 -20.44 25.48 -49.86
CA SER A 4 -19.85 24.18 -49.53
C SER A 4 -20.95 23.21 -49.09
N SER A 5 -21.18 22.19 -49.92
CA SER A 5 -22.23 21.18 -49.74
C SER A 5 -22.01 20.35 -48.45
N PRO A 6 -22.96 20.38 -47.48
CA PRO A 6 -22.81 19.75 -46.17
C PRO A 6 -23.02 18.22 -46.14
N SER A 7 -23.15 17.58 -47.31
CA SER A 7 -23.46 16.15 -47.44
C SER A 7 -22.21 15.27 -47.54
N SER A 8 -21.15 15.73 -48.21
CA SER A 8 -19.90 14.96 -48.41
C SER A 8 -19.12 14.76 -47.10
N SER A 9 -19.07 15.79 -46.26
CA SER A 9 -18.42 15.73 -44.94
C SER A 9 -19.10 14.72 -44.01
N ARG A 10 -20.44 14.62 -44.05
CA ARG A 10 -21.21 13.66 -43.23
C ARG A 10 -21.01 12.22 -43.67
N LEU A 11 -20.84 11.97 -44.97
CA LEU A 11 -20.63 10.63 -45.51
C LEU A 11 -19.24 10.12 -45.13
N SER A 12 -18.22 10.98 -45.23
CA SER A 12 -16.85 10.69 -44.77
C SER A 12 -16.77 10.48 -43.24
N GLN A 13 -17.46 11.32 -42.46
CA GLN A 13 -17.49 11.18 -41.00
C GLN A 13 -18.10 9.85 -40.55
N LYS A 14 -19.17 9.37 -41.20
CA LYS A 14 -19.77 8.06 -40.91
C LYS A 14 -18.78 6.92 -41.18
N THR A 15 -18.04 6.97 -42.29
CA THR A 15 -17.02 5.98 -42.62
C THR A 15 -15.84 6.00 -41.64
N LEU A 16 -15.39 7.19 -41.21
CA LEU A 16 -14.32 7.32 -40.22
C LEU A 16 -14.74 6.80 -38.83
N LEU A 17 -15.99 7.06 -38.42
CA LEU A 17 -16.53 6.50 -37.18
C LEU A 17 -16.62 4.97 -37.24
N GLN A 18 -17.05 4.41 -38.37
CA GLN A 18 -17.07 2.96 -38.58
C GLN A 18 -15.66 2.35 -38.51
N LEU A 19 -14.67 2.96 -39.17
CA LEU A 19 -13.27 2.54 -39.09
C LEU A 19 -12.70 2.67 -37.67
N ALA A 20 -13.08 3.71 -36.93
CA ALA A 20 -12.68 3.88 -35.53
C ALA A 20 -13.30 2.79 -34.64
N ASP A 21 -14.57 2.44 -34.86
CA ASP A 21 -15.27 1.37 -34.13
C ASP A 21 -14.72 -0.01 -34.49
N GLU A 22 -14.38 -0.26 -35.75
CA GLU A 22 -13.70 -1.48 -36.18
C GLU A 22 -12.30 -1.58 -35.56
N ARG A 23 -11.50 -0.51 -35.60
CA ARG A 23 -10.19 -0.49 -34.92
C ARG A 23 -10.32 -0.74 -33.42
N ARG A 24 -11.34 -0.19 -32.77
CA ARG A 24 -11.64 -0.47 -31.35
C ARG A 24 -11.99 -1.94 -31.12
N ARG A 25 -12.81 -2.53 -32.00
CA ARG A 25 -13.15 -3.96 -31.95
C ARG A 25 -11.95 -4.85 -32.19
N PHE A 26 -11.13 -4.56 -33.20
CA PHE A 26 -9.88 -5.28 -33.44
C PHE A 26 -8.93 -5.16 -32.24
N ALA A 27 -8.77 -3.96 -31.66
CA ALA A 27 -7.99 -3.78 -30.44
C ALA A 27 -8.55 -4.55 -29.22
N GLN A 28 -9.88 -4.72 -29.14
CA GLN A 28 -10.54 -5.54 -28.11
C GLN A 28 -10.34 -7.05 -28.34
N LEU A 29 -10.45 -7.51 -29.59
CA LEU A 29 -10.24 -8.91 -29.98
C LEU A 29 -8.77 -9.34 -29.85
N GLN A 30 -7.87 -8.39 -30.09
CA GLN A 30 -6.42 -8.57 -30.01
C GLN A 30 -5.90 -8.34 -28.60
N ARG A 31 -6.77 -7.87 -27.68
CA ARG A 31 -6.48 -7.91 -26.25
C ARG A 31 -6.41 -9.40 -25.90
N PRO A 32 -5.26 -9.90 -25.40
CA PRO A 32 -5.20 -11.27 -24.93
C PRO A 32 -6.35 -11.48 -23.93
N PRO A 33 -7.01 -12.65 -23.92
CA PRO A 33 -8.03 -12.95 -22.93
C PRO A 33 -7.43 -12.59 -21.56
N GLN A 34 -8.15 -11.79 -20.76
CA GLN A 34 -7.70 -11.46 -19.40
C GLN A 34 -7.53 -12.80 -18.69
N ALA A 35 -6.28 -13.29 -18.63
CA ALA A 35 -5.96 -14.48 -17.88
C ALA A 35 -6.39 -14.16 -16.46
N SER A 36 -7.35 -14.93 -15.94
CA SER A 36 -7.71 -14.84 -14.53
C SER A 36 -6.40 -14.97 -13.77
N PRO A 37 -6.03 -13.97 -12.97
CA PRO A 37 -4.69 -13.96 -12.43
C PRO A 37 -4.45 -15.23 -11.61
N SER A 38 -3.32 -15.87 -11.87
CA SER A 38 -3.01 -17.16 -11.26
C SER A 38 -2.65 -16.99 -9.78
N ARG A 39 -2.77 -18.06 -9.00
CA ARG A 39 -2.27 -18.06 -7.62
C ARG A 39 -0.78 -17.71 -7.56
N ALA A 40 -0.02 -18.06 -8.60
CA ALA A 40 1.39 -17.72 -8.71
C ALA A 40 1.59 -16.20 -8.86
N ASP A 41 0.78 -15.51 -9.64
CA ASP A 41 0.85 -14.05 -9.80
C ASP A 41 0.61 -13.34 -8.47
N ARG A 42 -0.37 -13.80 -7.67
CA ARG A 42 -0.61 -13.27 -6.32
C ARG A 42 0.55 -13.53 -5.36
N ILE A 43 1.13 -14.74 -5.40
CA ILE A 43 2.27 -15.08 -4.54
C ILE A 43 3.48 -14.24 -4.92
N LEU A 44 3.77 -14.10 -6.22
CA LEU A 44 4.90 -13.33 -6.71
C LEU A 44 4.75 -11.84 -6.37
N ASP A 45 3.56 -11.28 -6.55
CA ASP A 45 3.26 -9.89 -6.15
C ASP A 45 3.46 -9.69 -4.63
N ALA A 46 2.91 -10.59 -3.81
CA ALA A 46 3.13 -10.57 -2.36
C ALA A 46 4.62 -10.71 -1.98
N LEU A 47 5.37 -11.57 -2.66
CA LEU A 47 6.81 -11.75 -2.43
C LEU A 47 7.57 -10.45 -2.74
N VAL A 48 7.29 -9.81 -3.87
CA VAL A 48 7.95 -8.56 -4.28
C VAL A 48 7.68 -7.46 -3.25
N TRP A 49 6.42 -7.22 -2.91
CA TRP A 49 6.04 -6.19 -1.94
C TRP A 49 6.64 -6.44 -0.56
N THR A 50 6.58 -7.68 -0.08
CA THR A 50 7.04 -8.02 1.26
C THR A 50 8.56 -8.09 1.34
N ALA A 51 9.25 -8.43 0.25
CA ALA A 51 10.71 -8.34 0.16
C ALA A 51 11.18 -6.89 0.29
N THR A 52 10.52 -5.94 -0.40
CA THR A 52 10.82 -4.51 -0.24
C THR A 52 10.58 -4.03 1.19
N LEU A 53 9.46 -4.46 1.80
CA LEU A 53 9.15 -4.09 3.19
C LEU A 53 10.15 -4.72 4.19
N ALA A 54 10.62 -5.94 3.93
CA ALA A 54 11.64 -6.60 4.73
C ALA A 54 13.00 -5.90 4.62
N MET A 55 13.37 -5.44 3.43
CA MET A 55 14.57 -4.62 3.22
C MET A 55 14.47 -3.31 4.02
N LEU A 56 13.32 -2.64 3.98
CA LEU A 56 13.06 -1.43 4.77
C LEU A 56 13.15 -1.70 6.28
N HIS A 57 12.55 -2.80 6.75
CA HIS A 57 12.65 -3.22 8.16
C HIS A 57 14.10 -3.46 8.58
N PHE A 58 14.87 -4.17 7.74
CA PHE A 58 16.29 -4.40 7.99
C PHE A 58 17.06 -3.08 8.08
N THR A 59 16.81 -2.12 7.18
CA THR A 59 17.42 -0.79 7.22
C THR A 59 17.07 -0.05 8.52
N PHE A 60 15.82 -0.07 8.96
CA PHE A 60 15.43 0.56 10.23
C PHE A 60 16.03 -0.14 11.44
N ASP A 61 16.11 -1.48 11.43
CA ASP A 61 16.76 -2.25 12.50
C ASP A 61 18.24 -1.87 12.63
N LEU A 62 18.95 -1.72 11.50
CA LEU A 62 20.34 -1.23 11.48
C LEU A 62 20.44 0.22 11.94
N LEU A 63 19.59 1.11 11.43
CA LEU A 63 19.61 2.54 11.78
C LEU A 63 19.48 2.74 13.29
N VAL A 64 18.52 2.04 13.91
CA VAL A 64 18.24 2.15 15.34
C VAL A 64 19.37 1.54 16.18
N GLN A 65 19.97 0.42 15.76
CA GLN A 65 21.16 -0.11 16.44
C GLN A 65 22.36 0.84 16.36
N HIS A 66 22.56 1.51 15.21
CA HIS A 66 23.58 2.54 15.05
C HIS A 66 23.31 3.78 15.92
N GLN A 67 22.05 4.20 16.05
CA GLN A 67 21.66 5.35 16.89
C GLN A 67 21.99 5.13 18.38
N TYR A 68 21.91 3.89 18.86
CA TYR A 68 22.20 3.55 20.26
C TYR A 68 23.59 2.90 20.45
N ALA A 69 24.48 2.99 19.46
CA ALA A 69 25.85 2.45 19.53
C ALA A 69 25.92 1.00 20.07
N THR A 70 24.96 0.16 19.66
CA THR A 70 24.88 -1.23 20.13
C THR A 70 25.68 -2.16 19.21
N ASP A 71 26.33 -3.18 19.78
CA ASP A 71 27.07 -4.18 19.01
C ASP A 71 26.14 -4.94 18.04
N ILE A 72 26.49 -4.90 16.75
CA ILE A 72 25.67 -5.49 15.68
C ILE A 72 25.96 -6.99 15.58
N SER A 73 25.03 -7.78 16.10
CA SER A 73 25.00 -9.23 15.90
C SER A 73 24.32 -9.59 14.57
N TRP A 74 25.08 -9.68 13.48
CA TRP A 74 24.59 -10.07 12.15
C TRP A 74 23.60 -11.25 12.11
N PRO A 75 23.85 -12.40 12.77
CA PRO A 75 22.91 -13.52 12.71
C PRO A 75 21.55 -13.20 13.33
N LEU A 76 21.51 -12.38 14.39
CA LEU A 76 20.26 -11.98 15.02
C LEU A 76 19.51 -10.94 14.18
N VAL A 77 20.22 -10.00 13.55
CA VAL A 77 19.63 -9.02 12.62
C VAL A 77 18.95 -9.75 11.45
N CYS A 78 19.66 -10.68 10.81
CA CYS A 78 19.11 -11.48 9.71
C CYS A 78 17.90 -12.30 10.15
N LEU A 79 17.95 -12.92 11.33
CA LEU A 79 16.83 -13.68 11.87
C LEU A 79 15.61 -12.79 12.19
N ARG A 80 15.82 -11.60 12.74
CA ARG A 80 14.74 -10.63 12.99
C ARG A 80 14.11 -10.17 11.68
N ALA A 81 14.93 -9.84 10.68
CA ALA A 81 14.45 -9.46 9.35
C ALA A 81 13.67 -10.60 8.67
N ALA A 82 14.15 -11.84 8.75
CA ALA A 82 13.44 -13.01 8.20
C ALA A 82 12.09 -13.27 8.90
N ARG A 83 12.05 -13.13 10.24
CA ARG A 83 10.79 -13.24 11.00
C ARG A 83 9.81 -12.11 10.63
N ALA A 84 10.30 -10.88 10.54
CA ALA A 84 9.50 -9.74 10.12
C ALA A 84 8.96 -9.93 8.69
N TRP A 85 9.79 -10.42 7.77
CA TRP A 85 9.38 -10.75 6.41
C TRP A 85 8.27 -11.80 6.37
N MET A 86 8.37 -12.89 7.13
CA MET A 86 7.30 -13.88 7.23
C MET A 86 5.98 -13.26 7.73
N VAL A 87 6.05 -12.42 8.76
CA VAL A 87 4.87 -11.75 9.32
C VAL A 87 4.26 -10.79 8.30
N PHE A 88 5.09 -9.98 7.64
CA PHE A 88 4.64 -9.08 6.58
C PHE A 88 4.06 -9.84 5.39
N PHE A 89 4.65 -10.96 4.99
CA PHE A 89 4.12 -11.82 3.94
C PHE A 89 2.72 -12.33 4.28
N LEU A 90 2.52 -12.82 5.51
CA LEU A 90 1.19 -13.26 5.96
C LEU A 90 0.19 -12.10 6.01
N LEU A 91 0.58 -10.95 6.57
CA LEU A 91 -0.28 -9.76 6.62
C LEU A 91 -0.64 -9.27 5.22
N PHE A 92 0.34 -9.14 4.33
CA PHE A 92 0.14 -8.65 2.98
C PHE A 92 -0.69 -9.64 2.16
N TYR A 93 -0.38 -10.93 2.24
CA TYR A 93 -1.16 -11.95 1.55
C TYR A 93 -2.63 -11.96 2.03
N ALA A 94 -2.88 -11.70 3.32
CA ALA A 94 -4.22 -11.66 3.89
C ALA A 94 -4.98 -10.36 3.62
N LEU A 95 -4.33 -9.19 3.68
CA LEU A 95 -4.98 -7.88 3.65
C LEU A 95 -4.84 -7.14 2.31
N HIS A 96 -3.83 -7.45 1.47
CA HIS A 96 -3.61 -6.69 0.24
C HIS A 96 -4.67 -7.03 -0.82
N PRO A 97 -5.36 -6.02 -1.38
CA PRO A 97 -6.39 -6.23 -2.38
C PRO A 97 -5.78 -6.72 -3.69
N TYR A 98 -6.20 -7.90 -4.13
CA TYR A 98 -5.85 -8.40 -5.45
C TYR A 98 -6.88 -7.94 -6.49
N SER A 99 -6.41 -7.52 -7.68
CA SER A 99 -7.21 -6.92 -8.76
C SER A 99 -8.29 -7.81 -9.39
N SER A 100 -8.57 -8.98 -8.84
CA SER A 100 -9.79 -9.73 -9.13
C SER A 100 -10.89 -9.27 -8.19
N HIS A 101 -11.90 -8.57 -8.72
CA HIS A 101 -13.17 -8.21 -8.09
C HIS A 101 -13.50 -9.04 -6.84
N ASP A 102 -13.72 -8.38 -5.70
CA ASP A 102 -14.32 -8.96 -4.50
C ASP A 102 -13.58 -10.14 -3.87
N ALA A 103 -12.26 -10.01 -3.60
CA ALA A 103 -11.66 -10.85 -2.56
C ALA A 103 -12.26 -10.43 -1.20
N PRO A 104 -13.10 -11.27 -0.56
CA PRO A 104 -13.68 -10.92 0.72
C PRO A 104 -12.54 -10.83 1.72
N LEU A 105 -12.59 -9.85 2.61
CA LEU A 105 -12.00 -10.04 3.94
C LEU A 105 -12.40 -11.45 4.42
N PRO A 106 -11.60 -12.17 5.21
CA PRO A 106 -11.97 -13.50 5.73
C PRO A 106 -13.23 -13.50 6.65
N LEU A 107 -13.96 -12.38 6.68
CA LEU A 107 -15.26 -12.15 7.30
C LEU A 107 -16.37 -12.54 6.31
N PRO A 108 -17.09 -13.66 6.52
CA PRO A 108 -17.97 -14.27 5.51
C PRO A 108 -19.30 -13.54 5.22
N SER A 109 -19.58 -12.36 5.79
CA SER A 109 -20.97 -11.87 5.92
C SER A 109 -21.21 -10.38 5.66
N LEU A 110 -20.24 -9.62 5.13
CA LEU A 110 -20.42 -8.17 4.91
C LEU A 110 -20.93 -7.84 3.48
N PRO A 111 -21.84 -6.85 3.34
CA PRO A 111 -22.27 -6.34 2.04
C PRO A 111 -21.09 -5.74 1.23
N PRO A 112 -20.98 -6.00 -0.09
CA PRO A 112 -19.86 -5.55 -0.93
C PRO A 112 -19.59 -4.04 -0.89
N ARG A 113 -20.65 -3.25 -0.69
CA ARG A 113 -20.61 -1.78 -0.58
C ARG A 113 -19.76 -1.24 0.56
N TRP A 114 -19.57 -2.01 1.64
CA TRP A 114 -18.82 -1.56 2.82
C TRP A 114 -17.37 -2.04 2.84
N HIS A 115 -16.99 -2.99 1.97
CA HIS A 115 -15.63 -3.54 1.95
C HIS A 115 -14.56 -2.47 1.73
N HIS A 116 -14.81 -1.51 0.84
CA HIS A 116 -13.85 -0.44 0.58
C HIS A 116 -13.69 0.50 1.79
N SER A 117 -14.80 0.98 2.36
CA SER A 117 -14.77 1.87 3.53
C SER A 117 -14.20 1.19 4.77
N LEU A 118 -14.55 -0.08 5.02
CA LEU A 118 -14.02 -0.85 6.14
C LEU A 118 -12.51 -1.06 5.99
N ARG A 119 -12.04 -1.39 4.79
CA ARG A 119 -10.60 -1.52 4.51
C ARG A 119 -9.86 -0.22 4.78
N GLN A 120 -10.37 0.90 4.24
CA GLN A 120 -9.78 2.21 4.48
C GLN A 120 -9.77 2.57 5.98
N ALA A 121 -10.83 2.24 6.72
CA ALA A 121 -10.88 2.44 8.17
C ALA A 121 -9.87 1.56 8.92
N ILE A 122 -9.69 0.29 8.52
CA ILE A 122 -8.70 -0.62 9.11
C ILE A 122 -7.28 -0.07 8.89
N PHE A 123 -6.93 0.29 7.66
CA PHE A 123 -5.60 0.84 7.39
C PHE A 123 -5.41 2.20 8.07
N PHE A 124 -6.45 3.02 8.18
CA PHE A 124 -6.38 4.28 8.92
C PHE A 124 -6.10 4.06 10.39
N GLY A 125 -6.85 3.16 11.04
CA GLY A 125 -6.63 2.78 12.43
C GLY A 125 -5.25 2.17 12.63
N LEU A 126 -4.83 1.23 11.76
CA LEU A 126 -3.52 0.61 11.80
C LEU A 126 -2.40 1.64 11.67
N GLY A 127 -2.48 2.53 10.69
CA GLY A 127 -1.50 3.59 10.45
C GLY A 127 -1.43 4.59 11.60
N LEU A 128 -2.58 5.08 12.07
CA LEU A 128 -2.65 6.05 13.16
C LEU A 128 -2.13 5.46 14.48
N VAL A 129 -2.55 4.24 14.84
CA VAL A 129 -2.08 3.57 16.06
C VAL A 129 -0.60 3.24 15.95
N ALA A 130 -0.12 2.74 14.80
CA ALA A 130 1.29 2.45 14.59
C ALA A 130 2.15 3.71 14.70
N ALA A 131 1.73 4.83 14.09
CA ALA A 131 2.43 6.10 14.11
C ALA A 131 2.46 6.72 15.52
N CYS A 132 1.31 6.81 16.21
CA CYS A 132 1.25 7.32 17.58
C CYS A 132 2.09 6.45 18.52
N ARG A 133 2.04 5.11 18.37
CA ARG A 133 2.85 4.19 19.18
C ARG A 133 4.35 4.32 18.87
N LEU A 134 4.72 4.55 17.62
CA LEU A 134 6.11 4.81 17.22
C LEU A 134 6.66 6.07 17.89
N VAL A 135 5.87 7.15 17.91
CA VAL A 135 6.21 8.41 18.58
C VAL A 135 6.33 8.18 20.10
N PHE A 136 5.36 7.49 20.70
CA PHE A 136 5.39 7.19 22.13
C PHE A 136 6.63 6.37 22.51
N VAL A 137 6.87 5.24 21.84
CA VAL A 137 8.01 4.36 22.14
C VAL A 137 9.34 5.08 21.96
N SER A 138 9.49 5.88 20.90
CA SER A 138 10.75 6.61 20.64
C SER A 138 11.05 7.66 21.71
N ASN A 139 10.03 8.22 22.36
CA ASN A 139 10.18 9.29 23.35
C ASN A 139 10.17 8.81 24.80
N THR A 140 9.42 7.74 25.13
CA THR A 140 9.21 7.32 26.53
C THR A 140 9.81 5.97 26.86
N ALA A 141 10.08 5.11 25.88
CA ALA A 141 10.58 3.77 26.15
C ALA A 141 12.12 3.76 26.26
N GLY A 142 12.64 2.83 27.05
CA GLY A 142 14.08 2.59 27.12
C GLY A 142 14.62 2.01 25.80
N TYR A 143 15.94 2.19 25.57
CA TYR A 143 16.59 1.85 24.30
C TYR A 143 16.23 0.44 23.78
N LEU A 144 16.26 -0.60 24.63
CA LEU A 144 15.97 -1.97 24.21
C LEU A 144 14.54 -2.16 23.68
N ALA A 145 13.58 -1.43 24.23
CA ALA A 145 12.20 -1.47 23.77
C ALA A 145 12.06 -0.75 22.41
N THR A 146 12.72 0.39 22.26
CA THR A 146 12.79 1.15 21.00
C THR A 146 13.41 0.31 19.89
N MET A 147 14.57 -0.32 20.14
CA MET A 147 15.24 -1.15 19.13
C MET A 147 14.38 -2.33 18.64
N LYS A 148 13.54 -2.90 19.51
CA LYS A 148 12.70 -4.06 19.13
C LYS A 148 11.39 -3.66 18.43
N GLN A 149 10.81 -2.51 18.78
CA GLN A 149 9.45 -2.14 18.33
C GLN A 149 9.46 -1.12 17.20
N THR A 150 10.44 -0.23 17.15
CA THR A 150 10.50 0.87 16.17
C THR A 150 10.58 0.37 14.72
N PRO A 151 11.46 -0.59 14.36
CA PRO A 151 11.54 -1.07 12.98
C PRO A 151 10.22 -1.64 12.42
N PRO A 152 9.51 -2.57 13.09
CA PRO A 152 8.24 -3.08 12.57
C PRO A 152 7.11 -2.05 12.62
N LEU A 153 7.04 -1.19 13.65
CA LEU A 153 6.02 -0.13 13.72
C LEU A 153 6.17 0.89 12.58
N ALA A 154 7.41 1.27 12.26
CA ALA A 154 7.70 2.18 11.15
C ALA A 154 7.28 1.56 9.80
N CYS A 155 7.59 0.28 9.57
CA CYS A 155 7.16 -0.43 8.38
C CYS A 155 5.62 -0.53 8.26
N LEU A 156 4.93 -0.88 9.36
CA LEU A 156 3.47 -0.96 9.37
C LEU A 156 2.81 0.40 9.10
N CYS A 157 3.36 1.47 9.66
CA CYS A 157 2.90 2.84 9.42
C CYS A 157 3.03 3.21 7.93
N ILE A 158 4.21 3.00 7.34
CA ILE A 158 4.46 3.30 5.92
C ILE A 158 3.55 2.47 5.02
N TRP A 159 3.42 1.17 5.29
CA TRP A 159 2.54 0.30 4.52
C TRP A 159 1.08 0.76 4.59
N ALA A 160 0.59 1.11 5.79
CA ALA A 160 -0.75 1.66 5.94
C ALA A 160 -0.93 2.95 5.12
N VAL A 161 -0.01 3.92 5.23
CA VAL A 161 -0.09 5.20 4.51
C VAL A 161 -0.14 5.02 2.99
N ILE A 162 0.62 4.06 2.43
CA ILE A 162 0.63 3.77 0.99
C ILE A 162 -0.73 3.22 0.51
N GLU A 163 -1.43 2.46 1.35
CA GLU A 163 -2.72 1.84 1.03
C GLU A 163 -3.92 2.78 1.29
N LEU A 164 -3.70 3.90 1.99
CA LEU A 164 -4.73 4.90 2.27
C LEU A 164 -5.03 5.76 1.05
N ALA A 165 -6.30 6.18 0.93
CA ALA A 165 -6.66 7.27 0.04
C ALA A 165 -5.95 8.56 0.48
N LEU A 166 -5.47 9.35 -0.49
CA LEU A 166 -4.72 10.60 -0.27
C LEU A 166 -5.31 11.51 0.83
N PRO A 167 -6.62 11.83 0.88
CA PRO A 167 -7.15 12.71 1.94
C PRO A 167 -7.07 12.07 3.33
N LEU A 168 -7.26 10.76 3.42
CA LEU A 168 -7.20 10.02 4.68
C LEU A 168 -5.76 9.91 5.18
N ALA A 169 -4.79 9.75 4.27
CA ALA A 169 -3.37 9.76 4.58
C ALA A 169 -2.93 11.13 5.13
N MET A 170 -3.38 12.22 4.51
CA MET A 170 -3.13 13.58 5.00
C MET A 170 -3.74 13.80 6.40
N LEU A 171 -4.97 13.32 6.61
CA LEU A 171 -5.61 13.38 7.94
C LEU A 171 -4.82 12.58 8.98
N CYS A 172 -4.37 11.36 8.65
CA CYS A 172 -3.57 10.52 9.53
C CYS A 172 -2.28 11.25 9.97
N LEU A 173 -1.55 11.82 9.01
CA LEU A 173 -0.33 12.59 9.29
C LEU A 173 -0.61 13.84 10.12
N ALA A 174 -1.70 14.56 9.83
CA ALA A 174 -2.10 15.73 10.61
C ALA A 174 -2.43 15.37 12.07
N LEU A 175 -3.13 14.25 12.31
CA LEU A 175 -3.43 13.77 13.65
C LEU A 175 -2.17 13.35 14.41
N VAL A 176 -1.22 12.71 13.74
CA VAL A 176 0.08 12.36 14.35
C VAL A 176 0.89 13.62 14.69
N ALA A 177 0.92 14.60 13.79
CA ALA A 177 1.57 15.89 14.05
C ALA A 177 0.91 16.63 15.22
N LEU A 178 -0.43 16.62 15.29
CA LEU A 178 -1.17 17.16 16.43
C LEU A 178 -0.83 16.42 17.72
N TYR A 179 -0.75 15.09 17.69
CA TYR A 179 -0.35 14.28 18.83
C TYR A 179 1.07 14.62 19.32
N ILE A 180 2.02 14.82 18.39
CA ILE A 180 3.38 15.25 18.73
C ILE A 180 3.34 16.62 19.42
N HIS A 181 2.56 17.56 18.88
CA HIS A 181 2.48 18.91 19.42
C HIS A 181 1.83 18.96 20.81
N LEU A 182 0.77 18.17 21.03
CA LEU A 182 0.08 18.08 22.32
C LEU A 182 0.89 17.32 23.38
N GLY A 183 1.70 16.35 22.97
CA GLY A 183 2.50 15.54 23.88
C GLY A 183 3.75 16.24 24.43
N ASP A 184 3.99 17.50 24.05
CA ASP A 184 5.18 18.29 24.38
C ASP A 184 6.49 17.51 24.17
N TYR A 185 6.49 16.63 23.16
CA TYR A 185 7.67 15.87 22.78
C TYR A 185 8.67 16.82 22.13
N HIS A 186 9.49 17.47 22.95
CA HIS A 186 10.55 18.35 22.51
C HIS A 186 11.52 17.55 21.63
N ILE A 187 11.58 17.89 20.35
CA ILE A 187 12.67 17.45 19.47
C ILE A 187 13.92 18.16 20.00
N LYS A 188 14.73 17.43 20.76
CA LYS A 188 16.06 17.89 21.21
C LYS A 188 17.07 17.78 20.08
#